data_AF-A0A0F9S6W7-F1
#
_entry.id   AF-A0A0F9S6W7-F1
#
_cell.length_a   1.000
_cell.length_b   1.000
_cell.length_c   1.000
_cell.angle_alpha   90.00
_cell.angle_beta   90.00
_cell.angle_gamma   90.00
#
_symmetry.space_group_name_H-M   'P 1'
#
loop_
_entity.id
_entity.type
_entity.pdbx_description
1 polymer ?
#
loop_
_entity_poly.entity_id
_entity_poly.type
_entity_poly.pdbx_seq_one_letter_code
_entity_poly.pdbx_strand_id
1 'polypeptide(L)'
;MSNSDNSIDREQRMLARLRGKMASKVGHRADLYLGDYRTINQTTAQILIGYGDRFGIPTGNDLTDFMVKSFAGQIVPQMATAKVHGDIEAISVVAEIYRPTRRLEEANSMTAIASTQYVDSDMGETWEVMGDEETKYLARVMKDDIGAILQERRNRMTSQFTGKVCLANALSAGINQVEQGALVRFYWNSSVLQGEVTQVQENGIKINAEDGGTFTVPREAVTEVLRWSSKTENNLKETLGDYFEKAYGFEDYGQQLARDLNGRYR
;
A
#
# COMPACT_ATOMS: atom_id res chain seq x y z
N MET A 1 -24.53 38.14 -21.56
CA MET A 1 -24.50 36.68 -21.31
C MET A 1 -23.93 35.98 -22.55
N SER A 2 -23.09 34.96 -22.37
CA SER A 2 -22.63 33.97 -23.38
C SER A 2 -21.29 34.15 -24.17
N ASN A 3 -20.21 34.61 -23.52
CA ASN A 3 -18.84 34.30 -24.02
C ASN A 3 -18.04 33.37 -23.09
N SER A 4 -18.45 33.21 -21.84
CA SER A 4 -17.81 32.31 -20.86
C SER A 4 -18.16 30.84 -21.09
N ASP A 5 -19.41 30.52 -21.47
CA ASP A 5 -19.85 29.13 -21.66
C ASP A 5 -19.17 28.43 -22.84
N ASN A 6 -18.94 29.15 -23.94
CA ASN A 6 -18.25 28.60 -25.12
C ASN A 6 -16.76 28.36 -24.87
N SER A 7 -16.15 29.09 -23.94
CA SER A 7 -14.74 28.93 -23.54
C SER A 7 -14.56 27.64 -22.74
N ILE A 8 -15.45 27.41 -21.77
CA ILE A 8 -15.43 26.25 -20.87
C ILE A 8 -15.63 24.95 -21.67
N ASP A 9 -16.57 24.93 -22.61
CA ASP A 9 -16.83 23.75 -23.45
C ASP A 9 -15.65 23.44 -24.41
N ARG A 10 -14.95 24.47 -24.92
CA ARG A 10 -13.75 24.29 -25.76
C ARG A 10 -12.58 23.70 -24.99
N GLU A 11 -12.33 24.18 -23.77
CA GLU A 11 -11.29 23.65 -22.89
C GLU A 11 -11.59 22.22 -22.47
N GLN A 12 -12.84 21.90 -22.12
CA GLN A 12 -13.26 20.55 -21.77
C GLN A 12 -13.09 19.57 -22.94
N ARG A 13 -13.43 19.96 -24.17
CA ARG A 13 -13.22 19.13 -25.38
C ARG A 13 -11.75 18.95 -25.73
N MET A 14 -10.93 19.99 -25.55
CA MET A 14 -9.49 19.90 -25.80
C MET A 14 -8.80 18.99 -24.76
N LEU A 15 -9.19 19.10 -23.49
CA LEU A 15 -8.77 18.21 -22.42
C LEU A 15 -9.25 16.77 -22.67
N ALA A 16 -10.49 16.56 -23.11
CA ALA A 16 -10.99 15.22 -23.48
C ALA A 16 -10.19 14.57 -24.62
N ARG A 17 -9.77 15.36 -25.62
CA ARG A 17 -8.90 14.87 -26.71
C ARG A 17 -7.47 14.57 -26.24
N LEU A 18 -6.92 15.39 -25.35
CA LEU A 18 -5.62 15.12 -24.71
C LEU A 18 -5.70 13.87 -23.79
N ARG A 19 -6.80 13.70 -23.05
CA ARG A 19 -7.12 12.51 -22.24
C ARG A 19 -7.14 11.24 -23.08
N GLY A 20 -7.88 11.23 -24.19
CA GLY A 20 -7.95 10.09 -25.10
C GLY A 20 -6.59 9.75 -25.72
N LYS A 21 -5.75 10.75 -26.01
CA LYS A 21 -4.39 10.55 -26.56
C LYS A 21 -3.35 10.13 -25.52
N MET A 22 -3.49 10.54 -24.26
CA MET A 22 -2.58 10.12 -23.19
C MET A 22 -2.96 8.73 -22.65
N ALA A 23 -4.24 8.46 -22.42
CA ALA A 23 -4.72 7.13 -22.05
C ALA A 23 -4.43 6.08 -23.13
N SER A 24 -4.53 6.43 -24.43
CA SER A 24 -4.18 5.51 -25.52
C SER A 24 -2.69 5.25 -25.69
N LYS A 25 -1.81 6.14 -25.19
CA LYS A 25 -0.35 5.95 -25.20
C LYS A 25 0.19 5.24 -23.97
N VAL A 26 -0.41 5.46 -22.81
CA VAL A 26 0.06 4.92 -21.52
C VAL A 26 -0.71 3.64 -21.13
N GLY A 27 -1.92 3.46 -21.67
CA GLY A 27 -2.74 2.26 -21.47
C GLY A 27 -3.44 2.19 -20.11
N HIS A 28 -3.20 3.13 -19.20
CA HIS A 28 -3.91 3.27 -17.93
C HIS A 28 -4.29 4.72 -17.70
N ARG A 29 -5.01 4.99 -16.60
CA ARG A 29 -5.38 6.35 -16.20
C ARG A 29 -4.12 7.21 -16.00
N ALA A 30 -4.02 8.33 -16.72
CA ALA A 30 -2.75 9.04 -16.93
C ALA A 30 -2.35 9.99 -15.78
N ASP A 31 -3.27 10.28 -14.85
CA ASP A 31 -3.02 11.08 -13.66
C ASP A 31 -2.50 10.27 -12.46
N LEU A 32 -2.43 8.94 -12.60
CA LEU A 32 -1.88 8.06 -11.57
C LEU A 32 -0.36 8.10 -11.57
N TYR A 33 0.22 8.22 -10.38
CA TYR A 33 1.66 8.17 -10.18
C TYR A 33 2.02 7.50 -8.86
N LEU A 34 3.21 6.89 -8.82
CA LEU A 34 3.78 6.37 -7.59
C LEU A 34 4.27 7.56 -6.75
N GLY A 35 3.54 7.88 -5.67
CA GLY A 35 3.93 8.94 -4.75
C GLY A 35 5.10 8.51 -3.87
N ASP A 36 4.96 7.36 -3.24
CA ASP A 36 5.94 6.84 -2.29
C ASP A 36 5.70 5.36 -1.98
N TYR A 37 6.61 4.72 -1.24
CA TYR A 37 6.49 3.31 -0.87
C TYR A 37 7.24 2.99 0.43
N ARG A 38 6.83 1.90 1.08
CA ARG A 38 7.47 1.31 2.27
C ARG A 38 7.59 -0.19 2.07
N THR A 39 8.81 -0.68 2.02
CA THR A 39 9.11 -2.12 1.91
C THR A 39 8.68 -2.83 3.19
N ILE A 40 7.91 -3.91 3.06
CA ILE A 40 7.50 -4.79 4.18
C ILE A 40 8.53 -5.92 4.32
N ASN A 41 8.91 -6.52 3.19
CA ASN A 41 9.96 -7.53 3.06
C ASN A 41 10.54 -7.46 1.63
N GLN A 42 11.46 -8.36 1.27
CA GLN A 42 12.11 -8.36 -0.05
C GLN A 42 11.14 -8.47 -1.25
N THR A 43 9.96 -9.06 -1.05
CA THR A 43 8.99 -9.34 -2.12
C THR A 43 7.70 -8.55 -1.99
N THR A 44 7.52 -7.79 -0.91
CA THR A 44 6.25 -7.13 -0.58
C THR A 44 6.50 -5.72 -0.08
N ALA A 45 5.69 -4.76 -0.55
CA ALA A 45 5.76 -3.38 -0.13
C ALA A 45 4.37 -2.75 -0.07
N GLN A 46 4.18 -1.81 0.85
CA GLN A 46 3.05 -0.90 0.80
C GLN A 46 3.42 0.27 -0.12
N ILE A 47 2.55 0.58 -1.07
CA ILE A 47 2.76 1.67 -2.03
C ILE A 47 1.67 2.72 -1.89
N LEU A 48 2.02 3.97 -2.18
CA LEU A 48 1.10 5.10 -2.27
C LEU A 48 0.97 5.53 -3.71
N ILE A 49 -0.26 5.50 -4.20
CA ILE A 49 -0.61 5.93 -5.54
C ILE A 49 -1.35 7.26 -5.41
N GLY A 50 -0.75 8.32 -5.93
CA GLY A 50 -1.42 9.61 -6.04
C GLY A 50 -2.30 9.65 -7.29
N TYR A 51 -3.41 10.38 -7.22
CA TYR A 51 -4.27 10.69 -8.36
C TYR A 51 -4.61 12.17 -8.37
N GLY A 52 -5.19 12.68 -9.47
CA GLY A 52 -5.66 14.06 -9.53
C GLY A 52 -7.16 14.16 -9.25
N ASP A 53 -7.57 15.05 -8.35
CA ASP A 53 -8.99 15.30 -7.99
C ASP A 53 -9.92 15.49 -9.20
N ARG A 54 -9.43 16.15 -10.26
CA ARG A 54 -10.20 16.43 -11.49
C ARG A 54 -10.75 15.20 -12.22
N PHE A 55 -10.29 14.01 -11.88
CA PHE A 55 -10.66 12.76 -12.52
C PHE A 55 -11.42 11.81 -11.58
N GLY A 56 -11.72 12.25 -10.36
CA GLY A 56 -12.41 11.45 -9.34
C GLY A 56 -11.58 10.31 -8.78
N ILE A 57 -12.12 9.55 -7.83
CA ILE A 57 -11.41 8.44 -7.18
C ILE A 57 -11.18 7.31 -8.19
N PRO A 58 -9.93 6.80 -8.35
CA PRO A 58 -9.63 5.66 -9.22
C PRO A 58 -10.39 4.39 -8.82
N THR A 59 -10.82 3.61 -9.82
CA THR A 59 -11.43 2.30 -9.58
C THR A 59 -10.38 1.23 -9.32
N GLY A 60 -10.78 0.07 -8.80
CA GLY A 60 -9.87 -1.07 -8.64
C GLY A 60 -9.22 -1.55 -9.94
N ASN A 61 -9.95 -1.45 -11.06
CA ASN A 61 -9.41 -1.77 -12.38
C ASN A 61 -8.37 -0.74 -12.82
N ASP A 62 -8.60 0.55 -12.58
CA ASP A 62 -7.61 1.60 -12.90
C ASP A 62 -6.30 1.38 -12.14
N LEU A 63 -6.39 1.00 -10.86
CA LEU A 63 -5.23 0.71 -10.01
C LEU A 63 -4.48 -0.54 -10.48
N THR A 64 -5.22 -1.60 -10.81
CA THR A 64 -4.62 -2.85 -11.32
C THR A 64 -3.92 -2.60 -12.65
N ASP A 65 -4.57 -1.93 -13.59
CA ASP A 65 -3.99 -1.59 -14.89
C ASP A 65 -2.77 -0.69 -14.75
N PHE A 66 -2.83 0.31 -13.87
CA PHE A 66 -1.69 1.17 -13.57
C PHE A 66 -0.50 0.37 -13.05
N MET A 67 -0.72 -0.52 -12.08
CA MET A 67 0.33 -1.33 -11.48
C MET A 67 0.94 -2.29 -12.49
N VAL A 68 0.12 -3.09 -13.17
CA VAL A 68 0.61 -4.08 -14.14
C VAL A 68 1.37 -3.39 -15.27
N LYS A 69 0.87 -2.28 -15.81
CA LYS A 69 1.55 -1.59 -16.93
C LYS A 69 2.76 -0.77 -16.49
N SER A 70 2.71 -0.13 -15.31
CA SER A 70 3.83 0.66 -14.81
C SER A 70 5.03 -0.19 -14.41
N PHE A 71 4.78 -1.41 -13.95
CA PHE A 71 5.80 -2.36 -13.49
C PHE A 71 5.96 -3.55 -14.44
N ALA A 72 5.47 -3.46 -15.68
CA ALA A 72 5.57 -4.51 -16.70
C ALA A 72 5.16 -5.91 -16.21
N GLY A 73 4.16 -6.00 -15.32
CA GLY A 73 3.67 -7.22 -14.72
C GLY A 73 4.55 -7.83 -13.63
N GLN A 74 5.66 -7.18 -13.24
CA GLN A 74 6.56 -7.67 -12.19
C GLN A 74 5.95 -7.56 -10.78
N ILE A 75 5.03 -6.63 -10.58
CA ILE A 75 4.38 -6.37 -9.30
C ILE A 75 2.86 -6.42 -9.49
N VAL A 76 2.16 -7.08 -8.58
CA VAL A 76 0.70 -7.16 -8.54
C VAL A 76 0.15 -6.52 -7.27
N PRO A 77 -0.94 -5.72 -7.37
CA PRO A 77 -1.56 -5.12 -6.19
C PRO A 77 -2.51 -6.10 -5.49
N GLN A 78 -2.43 -6.12 -4.17
CA GLN A 78 -3.36 -6.83 -3.31
C GLN A 78 -4.56 -5.95 -3.01
N MET A 79 -5.54 -5.93 -3.92
CA MET A 79 -6.66 -4.98 -3.88
C MET A 79 -7.50 -5.01 -2.60
N ALA A 80 -7.53 -6.13 -1.88
CA ALA A 80 -8.16 -6.23 -0.56
C ALA A 80 -7.53 -5.32 0.51
N THR A 81 -6.29 -4.87 0.29
CA THR A 81 -5.56 -3.94 1.17
C THR A 81 -5.70 -2.48 0.76
N ALA A 82 -6.41 -2.20 -0.34
CA ALA A 82 -6.51 -0.85 -0.88
C ALA A 82 -7.31 0.05 0.07
N LYS A 83 -6.74 1.20 0.43
CA LYS A 83 -7.36 2.22 1.27
C LYS A 83 -7.27 3.59 0.61
N VAL A 84 -8.40 4.27 0.51
CA VAL A 84 -8.51 5.60 -0.08
C VAL A 84 -8.26 6.66 1.00
N HIS A 85 -7.36 7.59 0.70
CA HIS A 85 -7.03 8.78 1.48
C HIS A 85 -7.49 9.99 0.68
N GLY A 86 -8.79 10.30 0.76
CA GLY A 86 -9.43 11.31 -0.08
C GLY A 86 -8.99 12.75 0.23
N ASP A 87 -8.53 13.00 1.45
CA ASP A 87 -7.99 14.27 1.95
C ASP A 87 -6.68 14.69 1.27
N ILE A 88 -5.92 13.72 0.76
CA ILE A 88 -4.63 13.93 0.10
C ILE A 88 -4.59 13.37 -1.33
N GLU A 89 -5.75 13.04 -1.89
CA GLU A 89 -5.89 12.49 -3.25
C GLU A 89 -4.97 11.28 -3.49
N ALA A 90 -4.94 10.34 -2.54
CA ALA A 90 -4.06 9.18 -2.60
C ALA A 90 -4.78 7.86 -2.26
N ILE A 91 -4.20 6.75 -2.72
CA ILE A 91 -4.63 5.39 -2.37
C ILE A 91 -3.40 4.61 -1.93
N SER A 92 -3.46 4.02 -0.74
CA SER A 92 -2.43 3.07 -0.29
C SER A 92 -2.87 1.65 -0.61
N VAL A 93 -1.96 0.81 -1.10
CA VAL A 93 -2.22 -0.61 -1.36
C VAL A 93 -0.95 -1.41 -1.12
N VAL A 94 -1.08 -2.64 -0.63
CA VAL A 94 0.04 -3.59 -0.57
C VAL A 94 0.24 -4.18 -1.95
N ALA A 95 1.49 -4.27 -2.38
CA ALA A 95 1.88 -4.86 -3.64
C ALA A 95 2.95 -5.92 -3.40
N GLU A 96 2.90 -6.99 -4.17
CA GLU A 96 3.85 -8.09 -4.10
C GLU A 96 4.48 -8.34 -5.47
N ILE A 97 5.70 -8.84 -5.47
CA ILE A 97 6.33 -9.34 -6.68
C ILE A 97 5.51 -10.52 -7.20
N TYR A 98 5.13 -10.46 -8.48
CA TYR A 98 4.46 -11.58 -9.13
C TYR A 98 5.41 -12.77 -9.19
N ARG A 99 5.09 -13.82 -8.43
CA ARG A 99 5.84 -15.06 -8.40
C ARG A 99 5.03 -16.17 -9.09
N PRO A 100 5.37 -16.53 -10.34
CA PRO A 100 4.74 -17.66 -11.01
C PRO A 100 4.85 -18.93 -10.17
N THR A 101 3.75 -19.67 -10.11
CA THR A 101 3.68 -20.98 -9.46
C THR A 101 3.34 -22.06 -10.48
N ARG A 102 3.91 -23.25 -10.29
CA ARG A 102 3.66 -24.46 -11.07
C ARG A 102 3.31 -25.61 -10.13
N ARG A 103 2.67 -26.66 -10.67
CA ARG A 103 2.36 -27.83 -9.86
C ARG A 103 3.64 -28.61 -9.56
N LEU A 104 3.69 -29.29 -8.41
CA LEU A 104 4.89 -30.03 -8.01
C LEU A 104 5.26 -31.13 -9.01
N GLU A 105 4.29 -31.75 -9.67
CA GLU A 105 4.54 -32.83 -10.63
C GLU A 105 5.38 -32.39 -11.83
N GLU A 106 5.38 -31.09 -12.14
CA GLU A 106 6.21 -30.51 -13.20
C GLU A 106 7.71 -30.51 -12.85
N ALA A 107 8.07 -30.75 -11.58
CA ALA A 107 9.46 -30.93 -11.16
C ALA A 107 10.11 -32.14 -11.86
N ASN A 108 9.32 -33.14 -12.26
CA ASN A 108 9.81 -34.36 -12.91
C ASN A 108 10.43 -34.09 -14.29
N SER A 109 10.06 -32.99 -14.95
CA SER A 109 10.64 -32.56 -16.23
C SER A 109 11.78 -31.54 -16.06
N MET A 110 12.16 -31.21 -14.83
CA MET A 110 13.20 -30.23 -14.52
C MET A 110 14.47 -30.91 -13.98
N THR A 111 15.59 -30.20 -14.04
CA THR A 111 16.86 -30.69 -13.47
C THR A 111 16.96 -30.26 -12.00
N ALA A 112 17.03 -31.22 -11.08
CA ALA A 112 17.27 -30.91 -9.66
C ALA A 112 18.70 -30.38 -9.47
N ILE A 113 18.82 -29.20 -8.85
CA ILE A 113 20.12 -28.55 -8.55
C ILE A 113 20.42 -28.48 -7.05
N ALA A 114 19.39 -28.59 -6.21
CA ALA A 114 19.49 -28.72 -4.75
C ALA A 114 18.29 -29.51 -4.23
N SER A 115 18.26 -29.82 -2.93
CA SER A 115 17.21 -30.64 -2.31
C SER A 115 15.78 -30.13 -2.54
N THR A 116 15.60 -28.81 -2.68
CA THR A 116 14.30 -28.17 -2.91
C THR A 116 14.25 -27.34 -4.19
N GLN A 117 15.31 -27.34 -5.01
CA GLN A 117 15.44 -26.45 -6.15
C GLN A 117 15.64 -27.19 -7.46
N TYR A 118 14.94 -26.71 -8.49
CA TYR A 118 14.87 -27.28 -9.82
C TYR A 118 15.17 -26.20 -10.86
N VAL A 119 15.81 -26.56 -11.96
CA VAL A 119 16.03 -25.68 -13.11
C VAL A 119 15.23 -26.21 -14.28
N ASP A 120 14.40 -25.35 -14.84
CA ASP A 120 13.72 -25.58 -16.11
C ASP A 120 14.76 -25.40 -17.22
N SER A 121 15.14 -26.51 -17.87
CA SER A 121 16.19 -26.56 -18.88
C SER A 121 15.88 -25.70 -20.11
N ASP A 122 14.60 -25.49 -20.41
CA ASP A 122 14.18 -24.77 -21.61
C ASP A 122 14.21 -23.25 -21.38
N MET A 123 13.89 -22.80 -20.16
CA MET A 123 13.81 -21.37 -19.82
C MET A 123 15.01 -20.87 -19.00
N GLY A 124 15.85 -21.77 -18.47
CA GLY A 124 16.94 -21.44 -17.56
C GLY A 124 16.48 -20.86 -16.22
N GLU A 125 15.19 -21.01 -15.90
CA GLU A 125 14.58 -20.47 -14.68
C GLU A 125 14.73 -21.45 -13.53
N THR A 126 15.08 -20.93 -12.35
CA THR A 126 15.14 -21.71 -11.12
C THR A 126 13.79 -21.67 -10.41
N TRP A 127 13.35 -22.83 -9.94
CA TRP A 127 12.11 -23.06 -9.22
C TRP A 127 12.42 -23.70 -7.88
N GLU A 128 11.68 -23.33 -6.86
CA GLU A 128 11.85 -23.85 -5.50
C GLU A 128 10.54 -24.46 -5.01
N VAL A 129 10.62 -25.60 -4.35
CA VAL A 129 9.48 -26.25 -3.70
C VAL A 129 9.11 -25.45 -2.45
N MET A 130 7.89 -24.96 -2.43
CA MET A 130 7.27 -24.23 -1.32
C MET A 130 5.95 -24.89 -0.92
N GLY A 131 5.44 -24.53 0.25
CA GLY A 131 4.20 -25.10 0.81
C GLY A 131 4.44 -26.04 1.98
N ASP A 132 3.35 -26.47 2.61
CA ASP A 132 3.35 -27.48 3.67
C ASP A 132 3.28 -28.90 3.08
N GLU A 133 3.11 -29.93 3.92
CA GLU A 133 3.09 -31.32 3.44
C GLU A 133 1.94 -31.63 2.47
N GLU A 134 0.82 -30.92 2.56
CA GLU A 134 -0.39 -31.18 1.77
C GLU A 134 -0.49 -30.29 0.52
N THR A 135 0.14 -29.12 0.52
CA THR A 135 0.02 -28.10 -0.53
C THR A 135 1.35 -27.71 -1.15
N LYS A 136 2.25 -28.67 -1.40
CA LYS A 136 3.53 -28.38 -2.06
C LYS A 136 3.34 -27.92 -3.50
N TYR A 137 4.04 -26.85 -3.89
CA TYR A 137 4.07 -26.32 -5.25
C TYR A 137 5.47 -25.83 -5.60
N LEU A 138 5.73 -25.62 -6.90
CA LEU A 138 6.94 -24.98 -7.39
C LEU A 138 6.71 -23.48 -7.52
N ALA A 139 7.60 -22.68 -6.95
CA ALA A 139 7.56 -21.23 -7.05
C ALA A 139 8.88 -20.72 -7.64
N ARG A 140 8.81 -19.91 -8.69
CA ARG A 140 10.02 -19.38 -9.35
C ARG A 140 10.89 -18.63 -8.35
N VAL A 141 12.18 -18.95 -8.28
CA VAL A 141 13.13 -18.24 -7.41
C VAL A 141 13.30 -16.83 -7.94
N MET A 142 12.95 -15.85 -7.12
CA MET A 142 13.08 -14.44 -7.46
C MET A 142 14.45 -13.94 -7.01
N LYS A 143 15.17 -13.26 -7.91
CA LYS A 143 16.42 -12.55 -7.60
C LYS A 143 16.19 -11.05 -7.39
N ASP A 144 15.01 -10.56 -7.76
CA ASP A 144 14.67 -9.15 -7.75
C ASP A 144 14.15 -8.73 -6.37
N ASP A 145 14.59 -7.56 -5.92
CA ASP A 145 14.12 -6.89 -4.70
C ASP A 145 13.02 -5.88 -5.06
N ILE A 146 11.85 -5.98 -4.41
CA ILE A 146 10.73 -5.08 -4.68
C ILE A 146 11.11 -3.62 -4.43
N GLY A 147 11.97 -3.36 -3.45
CA GLY A 147 12.48 -2.02 -3.16
C GLY A 147 13.27 -1.45 -4.34
N ALA A 148 14.10 -2.27 -4.99
CA ALA A 148 14.86 -1.87 -6.16
C ALA A 148 13.94 -1.56 -7.36
N ILE A 149 12.94 -2.41 -7.61
CA ILE A 149 11.95 -2.20 -8.68
C ILE A 149 11.18 -0.88 -8.45
N LEU A 150 10.70 -0.66 -7.21
CA LEU A 150 9.94 0.54 -6.85
C LEU A 150 10.82 1.80 -6.91
N GLN A 151 12.07 1.73 -6.45
CA GLN A 151 12.99 2.86 -6.51
C GLN A 151 13.31 3.25 -7.95
N GLU A 152 13.58 2.27 -8.82
CA GLU A 152 13.85 2.52 -10.23
C GLU A 152 12.63 3.19 -10.90
N ARG A 153 11.42 2.68 -10.62
CA ARG A 153 10.20 3.27 -11.18
C ARG A 153 9.96 4.68 -10.65
N ARG A 154 10.13 4.91 -9.35
CA ARG A 154 10.04 6.23 -8.73
C ARG A 154 11.00 7.20 -9.40
N ASN A 155 12.26 6.81 -9.62
CA ASN A 155 13.25 7.65 -10.31
C ASN A 155 12.79 8.02 -11.72
N ARG A 156 12.26 7.07 -12.50
CA ARG A 156 11.72 7.31 -13.85
C ARG A 156 10.50 8.24 -13.84
N MET A 157 9.60 8.09 -12.87
CA MET A 157 8.36 8.89 -12.74
C MET A 157 8.60 10.29 -12.17
N THR A 158 9.58 10.46 -11.28
CA THR A 158 9.92 11.78 -10.69
C THR A 158 10.43 12.75 -11.76
N SER A 159 11.07 12.25 -12.82
CA SER A 159 11.44 13.06 -14.00
C SER A 159 10.23 13.53 -14.83
N GLN A 160 9.03 12.98 -14.62
CA GLN A 160 7.81 13.29 -15.38
C GLN A 160 6.72 13.98 -14.55
N PHE A 161 6.73 13.77 -13.23
CA PHE A 161 5.76 14.33 -12.29
C PHE A 161 6.49 14.91 -11.07
N THR A 162 6.29 16.19 -10.78
CA THR A 162 6.64 16.79 -9.49
C THR A 162 5.70 16.23 -8.42
N GLY A 163 6.07 15.09 -7.83
CA GLY A 163 5.27 14.39 -6.82
C GLY A 163 4.98 15.30 -5.61
N LYS A 164 3.70 15.48 -5.29
CA LYS A 164 3.23 16.29 -4.15
C LYS A 164 2.96 15.47 -2.88
N VAL A 165 3.00 14.14 -2.96
CA VAL A 165 2.51 13.25 -1.91
C VAL A 165 3.60 12.27 -1.48
N CYS A 166 3.85 12.19 -0.17
CA CYS A 166 4.77 11.27 0.47
C CYS A 166 3.99 10.36 1.44
N LEU A 167 4.31 9.08 1.53
CA LEU A 167 3.75 8.12 2.49
C LEU A 167 3.97 8.62 3.92
N ALA A 168 5.08 9.33 4.13
CA ALA A 168 5.37 10.00 5.38
C ALA A 168 4.40 11.15 5.74
N ASN A 169 3.56 11.63 4.82
CA ASN A 169 2.49 12.58 5.15
C ASN A 169 1.11 11.88 5.21
N ALA A 170 0.94 10.75 4.50
CA ALA A 170 -0.31 9.99 4.45
C ALA A 170 -0.53 9.07 5.66
N LEU A 171 0.55 8.53 6.26
CA LEU A 171 0.45 7.49 7.30
C LEU A 171 1.18 7.82 8.63
N SER A 172 2.00 8.88 8.67
CA SER A 172 2.97 9.07 9.76
C SER A 172 2.43 9.51 11.11
N ALA A 173 1.17 9.96 11.23
CA ALA A 173 0.64 10.28 12.54
C ALA A 173 0.23 9.01 13.33
N GLY A 174 -0.15 7.93 12.64
CA GLY A 174 -0.71 6.73 13.27
C GLY A 174 0.22 5.52 13.27
N ILE A 175 0.58 4.99 12.10
CA ILE A 175 1.09 3.60 11.99
C ILE A 175 2.47 3.41 12.64
N ASN A 176 3.29 4.46 12.71
CA ASN A 176 4.58 4.40 13.41
C ASN A 176 4.46 4.47 14.94
N GLN A 177 3.26 4.75 15.48
CA GLN A 177 2.94 4.79 16.91
C GLN A 177 2.09 3.60 17.36
N VAL A 178 2.08 2.50 16.61
CA VAL A 178 1.36 1.28 17.03
C VAL A 178 2.01 0.73 18.30
N GLU A 179 1.31 0.90 19.42
CA GLU A 179 1.70 0.43 20.74
C GLU A 179 0.97 -0.88 21.11
N GLN A 180 1.46 -1.55 22.16
CA GLN A 180 0.80 -2.70 22.75
C GLN A 180 -0.65 -2.35 23.15
N GLY A 181 -1.60 -3.25 22.85
CA GLY A 181 -3.04 -3.07 23.09
C GLY A 181 -3.80 -2.42 21.93
N ALA A 182 -3.12 -2.03 20.85
CA ALA A 182 -3.79 -1.57 19.63
C ALA A 182 -4.44 -2.74 18.87
N LEU A 183 -5.64 -2.51 18.33
CA LEU A 183 -6.28 -3.42 17.38
C LEU A 183 -5.92 -2.97 15.96
N VAL A 184 -5.35 -3.86 15.16
CA VAL A 184 -4.81 -3.52 13.84
C VAL A 184 -5.27 -4.54 12.79
N ARG A 185 -5.34 -4.08 11.54
CA ARG A 185 -5.29 -4.96 10.36
C ARG A 185 -3.86 -5.01 9.84
N PHE A 186 -3.42 -6.21 9.51
CA PHE A 186 -2.08 -6.45 9.04
C PHE A 186 -2.08 -7.46 7.90
N TYR A 187 -1.09 -7.36 7.04
CA TYR A 187 -0.90 -8.27 5.92
C TYR A 187 0.09 -9.38 6.29
N TRP A 188 -0.32 -10.62 6.08
CA TRP A 188 0.49 -11.81 6.33
C TRP A 188 0.15 -12.91 5.31
N ASN A 189 1.18 -13.50 4.68
CA ASN A 189 1.04 -14.61 3.73
C ASN A 189 -0.13 -14.42 2.74
N SER A 190 -0.12 -13.33 1.98
CA SER A 190 -1.14 -13.02 0.95
C SER A 190 -2.57 -12.84 1.46
N SER A 191 -2.74 -12.66 2.78
CA SER A 191 -4.03 -12.42 3.41
C SER A 191 -3.98 -11.19 4.32
N VAL A 192 -5.14 -10.54 4.48
CA VAL A 192 -5.33 -9.48 5.47
C VAL A 192 -5.99 -10.09 6.69
N LEU A 193 -5.31 -9.99 7.82
CA LEU A 193 -5.79 -10.47 9.12
C LEU A 193 -6.03 -9.29 10.05
N GLN A 194 -6.81 -9.53 11.11
CA GLN A 194 -7.11 -8.58 12.16
C GLN A 194 -6.67 -9.16 13.50
N GLY A 195 -6.06 -8.35 14.36
CA GLY A 195 -5.58 -8.80 15.65
C GLY A 195 -5.11 -7.69 16.58
N GLU A 196 -4.88 -8.06 17.83
CA GLU A 196 -4.39 -7.16 18.88
C GLU A 196 -2.88 -7.27 19.04
N VAL A 197 -2.20 -6.12 19.09
CA VAL A 197 -0.76 -6.03 19.31
C VAL A 197 -0.45 -6.40 20.76
N THR A 198 0.17 -7.55 20.97
CA THR A 198 0.51 -8.05 22.32
C THR A 198 1.90 -7.61 22.76
N GLN A 199 2.81 -7.34 21.84
CA GLN A 199 4.16 -6.90 22.16
C GLN A 199 4.76 -6.08 21.02
N VAL A 200 5.47 -5.01 21.35
CA VAL A 200 6.27 -4.22 20.40
C VAL A 200 7.74 -4.56 20.62
N GLN A 201 8.44 -4.94 19.56
CA GLN A 201 9.85 -5.26 19.55
C GLN A 201 10.62 -4.28 18.64
N GLU A 202 11.94 -4.34 18.66
CA GLU A 202 12.81 -3.48 17.84
C GLU A 202 12.60 -3.74 16.34
N ASN A 203 12.50 -5.03 15.95
CA ASN A 203 12.40 -5.45 14.55
C ASN A 203 10.97 -5.83 14.10
N GLY A 204 9.94 -5.50 14.88
CA GLY A 204 8.57 -5.83 14.53
C GLY A 204 7.58 -5.75 15.69
N ILE A 205 6.40 -6.32 15.48
CA ILE A 205 5.32 -6.41 16.45
C ILE A 205 4.76 -7.83 16.47
N LYS A 206 4.35 -8.25 17.67
CA LYS A 206 3.66 -9.51 17.89
C LYS A 206 2.16 -9.24 17.97
N ILE A 207 1.38 -9.93 17.16
CA ILE A 207 -0.06 -9.75 17.03
C ILE A 207 -0.76 -11.08 17.32
N ASN A 208 -1.75 -11.05 18.21
CA ASN A 208 -2.70 -12.15 18.35
C ASN A 208 -3.89 -11.87 17.44
N ALA A 209 -4.03 -12.68 16.40
CA ALA A 209 -5.15 -12.58 15.48
C ALA A 209 -6.44 -13.12 16.11
N GLU A 210 -7.57 -12.66 15.60
CA GLU A 210 -8.89 -13.08 16.08
C GLU A 210 -9.18 -14.57 15.83
N ASP A 211 -8.48 -15.19 14.88
CA ASP A 211 -8.54 -16.63 14.59
C ASP A 211 -7.77 -17.49 15.60
N GLY A 212 -7.15 -16.88 16.61
CA GLY A 212 -6.35 -17.55 17.64
C GLY A 212 -4.87 -17.73 17.28
N GLY A 213 -4.46 -17.35 16.07
CA GLY A 213 -3.07 -17.36 15.64
C GLY A 213 -2.23 -16.26 16.31
N THR A 214 -0.94 -16.54 16.50
CA THR A 214 0.04 -15.55 16.97
C THR A 214 1.08 -15.30 15.90
N PHE A 215 1.21 -14.06 15.46
CA PHE A 215 2.06 -13.65 14.34
C PHE A 215 3.13 -12.66 14.80
N THR A 216 4.33 -12.75 14.23
CA THR A 216 5.37 -11.73 14.39
C THR A 216 5.60 -11.10 13.03
N VAL A 217 5.25 -9.83 12.90
CA VAL A 217 5.28 -9.11 11.61
C VAL A 217 6.06 -7.81 11.75
N PRO A 218 6.71 -7.32 10.67
CA PRO A 218 7.29 -5.98 10.66
C PRO A 218 6.19 -4.93 10.87
N ARG A 219 6.52 -3.76 11.44
CA ARG A 219 5.54 -2.69 11.68
C ARG A 219 4.92 -2.19 10.37
N GLU A 220 5.72 -2.25 9.31
CA GLU A 220 5.40 -2.00 7.91
C GLU A 220 4.21 -2.84 7.41
N ALA A 221 3.98 -4.03 7.98
CA ALA A 221 2.90 -4.92 7.58
C ALA A 221 1.53 -4.48 8.08
N VAL A 222 1.47 -3.52 9.02
CA VAL A 222 0.21 -2.94 9.50
C VAL A 222 -0.37 -2.06 8.40
N THR A 223 -1.53 -2.44 7.89
CA THR A 223 -2.23 -1.70 6.84
C THR A 223 -3.18 -0.66 7.43
N GLU A 224 -3.72 -0.93 8.63
CA GLU A 224 -4.68 -0.05 9.30
C GLU A 224 -4.68 -0.26 10.82
N VAL A 225 -4.83 0.82 11.58
CA VAL A 225 -5.09 0.77 13.03
C VAL A 225 -6.58 1.01 13.25
N LEU A 226 -7.28 -0.01 13.73
CA LEU A 226 -8.72 0.03 13.99
C LEU A 226 -9.02 0.63 15.37
N ARG A 227 -8.14 0.38 16.34
CA ARG A 227 -8.25 0.94 17.69
C ARG A 227 -6.86 1.21 18.24
N TRP A 228 -6.64 2.43 18.71
CA TRP A 228 -5.43 2.80 19.43
C TRP A 228 -5.40 2.13 20.81
N SER A 229 -4.20 1.97 21.36
CA SER A 229 -4.09 1.63 22.77
C SER A 229 -4.68 2.78 23.61
N SER A 230 -5.27 2.48 24.76
CA SER A 230 -5.83 3.52 25.65
C SER A 230 -4.77 4.55 26.08
N LYS A 231 -3.51 4.13 26.16
CA LYS A 231 -2.39 5.00 26.49
C LYS A 231 -2.10 6.00 25.36
N THR A 232 -2.03 5.51 24.12
CA THR A 232 -1.83 6.35 22.94
C THR A 232 -2.98 7.33 22.75
N GLU A 233 -4.22 6.86 22.92
CA GLU A 233 -5.42 7.70 22.80
C GLU A 233 -5.44 8.83 23.83
N ASN A 234 -5.02 8.56 25.08
CA ASN A 234 -4.94 9.57 26.14
C ASN A 234 -3.80 10.56 25.90
N ASN A 235 -2.60 10.09 25.51
CA ASN A 235 -1.49 10.98 25.16
C ASN A 235 -1.83 11.90 23.98
N LEU A 236 -2.56 11.40 22.98
CA LEU A 236 -3.00 12.21 21.83
C LEU A 236 -4.03 13.26 22.27
N LYS A 237 -4.97 12.90 23.15
CA LYS A 237 -5.94 13.84 23.74
C LYS A 237 -5.25 14.93 24.55
N GLU A 238 -4.28 14.59 25.39
CA GLU A 238 -3.51 15.55 26.17
C GLU A 238 -2.67 16.46 25.26
N THR A 239 -1.94 15.90 24.29
CA THR A 239 -1.08 16.69 23.40
C THR A 239 -1.90 17.64 22.51
N LEU A 240 -3.05 17.19 21.99
CA LEU A 240 -3.95 18.05 21.22
C LEU A 240 -4.64 19.09 22.10
N GLY A 241 -5.04 18.72 23.32
CA GLY A 241 -5.59 19.64 24.32
C GLY A 241 -4.61 20.78 24.63
N ASP A 242 -3.38 20.44 25.01
CA ASP A 242 -2.28 21.37 25.28
C ASP A 242 -2.00 22.31 24.10
N TYR A 243 -2.03 21.77 22.88
CA TYR A 243 -1.81 22.56 21.67
C TYR A 243 -2.94 23.58 21.45
N PHE A 244 -4.20 23.15 21.56
CA PHE A 244 -5.35 24.03 21.36
C PHE A 244 -5.50 25.06 22.48
N GLU A 245 -5.20 24.70 23.72
CA GLU A 245 -5.16 25.62 24.85
C GLU A 245 -4.10 26.71 24.65
N LYS A 246 -2.88 26.34 24.22
CA LYS A 246 -1.81 27.30 23.92
C LYS A 246 -2.09 28.16 22.68
N ALA A 247 -2.75 27.60 21.67
CA ALA A 247 -3.04 28.30 20.41
C ALA A 247 -4.24 29.26 20.50
N TYR A 248 -5.25 28.93 21.32
CA TYR A 248 -6.52 29.67 21.36
C TYR A 248 -6.86 30.27 22.73
N GLY A 249 -6.15 29.92 23.81
CA GLY A 249 -6.26 30.57 25.11
C GLY A 249 -7.52 30.25 25.93
N PHE A 250 -8.28 29.21 25.54
CA PHE A 250 -9.50 28.77 26.24
C PHE A 250 -9.45 27.26 26.48
N GLU A 251 -9.27 26.87 27.74
CA GLU A 251 -9.08 25.49 28.23
C GLU A 251 -10.25 24.56 27.85
N ASP A 252 -11.50 25.04 27.98
CA ASP A 252 -12.71 24.27 27.68
C ASP A 252 -12.91 23.99 26.18
N TYR A 253 -12.42 24.88 25.30
CA TYR A 253 -12.62 24.77 23.85
C TYR A 253 -11.67 23.75 23.22
N GLY A 254 -10.43 23.66 23.71
CA GLY A 254 -9.44 22.68 23.26
C GLY A 254 -9.85 21.23 23.57
N GLN A 255 -10.43 21.00 24.76
CA GLN A 255 -10.94 19.67 25.13
C GLN A 255 -12.17 19.25 24.31
N GLN A 256 -13.02 20.20 23.92
CA GLN A 256 -14.19 19.92 23.07
C GLN A 256 -13.78 19.53 21.64
N LEU A 257 -12.83 20.26 21.04
CA LEU A 257 -12.30 19.97 19.70
C LEU A 257 -11.51 18.64 19.64
N ALA A 258 -10.72 18.33 20.68
CA ALA A 258 -10.03 17.06 20.78
C ALA A 258 -11.00 15.86 20.89
N ARG A 259 -12.18 16.05 21.50
CA ARG A 259 -13.25 15.05 21.53
C ARG A 259 -13.92 14.86 20.17
N ASP A 260 -14.24 15.96 19.47
CA ASP A 260 -14.91 15.90 18.15
C ASP A 260 -14.02 15.31 17.05
N LEU A 261 -12.70 15.57 17.09
CA LEU A 261 -11.75 14.97 16.15
C LEU A 261 -11.62 13.45 16.35
N ASN A 262 -11.60 12.98 17.59
CA ASN A 262 -11.61 11.53 17.89
C ASN A 262 -12.91 10.83 17.49
N GLY A 263 -14.04 11.55 17.47
CA GLY A 263 -15.32 11.01 16.99
C GLY A 263 -15.33 10.70 15.49
N ARG A 264 -14.47 11.34 14.69
CA ARG A 264 -14.35 11.11 13.23
C ARG A 264 -13.43 9.95 12.84
N TYR A 265 -12.65 9.43 13.79
CA TYR A 265 -11.75 8.27 13.59
C TYR A 265 -12.34 6.95 14.13
N ARG A 266 -13.64 6.92 14.42
CA ARG A 266 -14.40 5.69 14.72
C ARG A 266 -15.09 5.13 13.49
#